data_AF-A0A965YYD1-F1
#
_entry.id   AF-A0A965YYD1-F1
#
_cell.length_a   1.000
_cell.length_b   1.000
_cell.length_c   1.000
_cell.angle_alpha   90.00
_cell.angle_beta   90.00
_cell.angle_gamma   90.00
#
_symmetry.space_group_name_H-M   'P 1'
#
loop_
_entity.id
_entity.type
_entity.pdbx_description
1 polymer ?
#
loop_
_entity_poly.entity_id
_entity_poly.type
_entity_poly.pdbx_seq_one_letter_code
_entity_poly.pdbx_strand_id
1 'polypeptide(L)'
;MTQPTIKEVVMPKMELSKEKIVEILESKSPKSLTEVYRLLGGGNKLSGSTAKKLRETVHGIEAILAENKAGTAKSERLVVTPKENRVRKAVKKTAKSPSKANIPRHSKNPFRAGSSYGLLVDLIASAGSKGIGKPDLIRAFSKASGKDETHARYDLAVILSASTDSERKHRSCRDGFALIREGDNLRIKFD
;
A
#
# COMPACT_ATOMS: atom_id res chain seq x y z
N MET A 1 10.33 14.54 -49.10
CA MET A 1 10.29 14.57 -47.62
C MET A 1 9.50 13.35 -47.16
N THR A 2 10.21 12.30 -46.75
CA THR A 2 9.63 10.98 -46.43
C THR A 2 9.50 10.86 -44.91
N GLN A 3 8.29 10.67 -44.40
CA GLN A 3 8.04 10.51 -42.96
C GLN A 3 8.63 9.18 -42.45
N PRO A 4 9.27 9.13 -41.27
CA PRO A 4 9.70 7.87 -40.68
C PRO A 4 8.50 7.12 -40.09
N THR A 5 8.24 5.93 -40.63
CA THR A 5 7.30 4.95 -40.12
C THR A 5 7.71 4.53 -38.70
N ILE A 6 6.87 4.82 -37.72
CA ILE A 6 7.01 4.30 -36.35
C ILE A 6 6.80 2.79 -36.43
N LYS A 7 7.89 2.03 -36.31
CA LYS A 7 7.82 0.58 -36.13
C LYS A 7 7.13 0.33 -34.80
N GLU A 8 5.91 -0.18 -34.88
CA GLU A 8 5.15 -0.69 -33.75
C GLU A 8 6.00 -1.80 -33.09
N VAL A 9 6.58 -1.51 -31.94
CA VAL A 9 7.25 -2.51 -31.12
C VAL A 9 6.15 -3.37 -30.52
N VAL A 10 5.74 -4.39 -31.27
CA VAL A 10 4.87 -5.46 -30.79
C VAL A 10 5.59 -6.12 -29.63
N MET A 11 5.20 -5.77 -28.40
CA MET A 11 5.65 -6.48 -27.22
C MET A 11 5.23 -7.95 -27.37
N PRO A 12 6.16 -8.91 -27.24
CA PRO A 12 5.84 -10.32 -27.41
C PRO A 12 4.73 -10.69 -26.43
N LYS A 13 3.60 -11.13 -26.99
CA LYS A 13 2.45 -11.61 -26.22
C LYS A 13 2.95 -12.82 -25.43
N MET A 14 3.10 -12.65 -24.12
CA MET A 14 3.64 -13.71 -23.26
C MET A 14 2.64 -14.87 -23.23
N GLU A 15 2.93 -15.92 -23.99
CA GLU A 15 2.13 -17.13 -24.01
C GLU A 15 2.45 -17.98 -22.78
N LEU A 16 1.49 -18.06 -21.87
CA LEU A 16 1.50 -18.97 -20.72
C LEU A 16 1.18 -20.38 -21.20
N SER A 17 2.11 -21.01 -21.92
CA SER A 17 2.02 -22.43 -22.24
C SER A 17 2.38 -23.27 -21.01
N LYS A 18 1.55 -24.28 -20.70
CA LYS A 18 1.76 -25.21 -19.59
C LYS A 18 3.12 -25.91 -19.68
N GLU A 19 3.53 -26.28 -20.88
CA GLU A 19 4.77 -27.00 -21.17
C GLU A 19 5.99 -26.18 -20.75
N LYS A 20 6.03 -24.90 -21.13
CA LYS A 20 7.12 -23.98 -20.77
C LYS A 20 7.20 -23.75 -19.26
N ILE A 21 6.06 -23.72 -18.57
CA ILE A 21 6.03 -23.53 -17.10
C ILE A 21 6.60 -24.77 -16.41
N VAL A 22 6.19 -25.98 -16.84
CA VAL A 22 6.71 -27.25 -16.28
C VAL A 22 8.20 -27.38 -16.55
N GLU A 23 8.65 -27.12 -17.77
CA GLU A 23 10.08 -27.13 -18.13
C GLU A 23 10.90 -26.19 -17.24
N ILE A 24 10.42 -24.98 -16.99
CA ILE A 24 11.08 -24.02 -16.09
C ILE A 24 11.11 -24.53 -14.63
N LEU A 25 10.02 -25.14 -14.16
CA LEU A 25 9.92 -25.67 -12.80
C LEU A 25 10.93 -26.78 -12.55
N GLU A 26 11.14 -27.65 -13.55
CA GLU A 26 12.07 -28.78 -13.48
C GLU A 26 13.53 -28.37 -13.75
N SER A 27 13.78 -27.60 -14.81
CA SER A 27 15.15 -27.27 -15.26
C SER A 27 15.83 -26.19 -14.43
N LYS A 28 15.07 -25.15 -14.04
CA LYS A 28 15.63 -23.95 -13.39
C LYS A 28 15.29 -23.86 -11.91
N SER A 29 14.50 -24.80 -11.38
CA SER A 29 14.13 -24.92 -9.97
C SER A 29 13.79 -23.57 -9.28
N PRO A 30 12.88 -22.76 -9.86
CA PRO A 30 12.55 -21.45 -9.30
C PRO A 30 11.94 -21.58 -7.91
N LYS A 31 12.14 -20.55 -7.09
CA LYS A 31 11.75 -20.52 -5.66
C LYS A 31 10.47 -19.71 -5.43
N SER A 32 9.95 -19.04 -6.46
CA SER A 32 8.73 -18.24 -6.38
C SER A 32 8.02 -18.07 -7.72
N LEU A 33 6.72 -17.76 -7.69
CA LEU A 33 5.94 -17.45 -8.89
C LEU A 33 6.47 -16.23 -9.66
N THR A 34 7.05 -15.26 -8.96
CA THR A 34 7.68 -14.08 -9.62
C THR A 34 8.93 -14.47 -10.40
N GLU A 35 9.66 -15.48 -9.93
CA GLU A 35 10.83 -16.01 -10.62
C GLU A 35 10.43 -16.84 -11.83
N VAL A 36 9.40 -17.69 -11.71
CA VAL A 36 8.78 -18.36 -12.87
C VAL A 36 8.36 -17.33 -13.92
N TYR A 37 7.68 -16.27 -13.49
CA TYR A 37 7.25 -15.19 -14.39
C TYR A 37 8.41 -14.48 -15.07
N ARG A 38 9.51 -14.20 -14.36
CA ARG A 38 10.72 -13.60 -14.93
C ARG A 38 11.38 -14.54 -15.95
N LEU A 39 11.43 -15.84 -15.65
CA LEU A 39 12.02 -16.85 -16.53
C LEU A 39 11.20 -17.07 -17.81
N LEU A 40 9.89 -16.77 -17.78
CA LEU A 40 9.01 -16.71 -18.95
C LEU A 40 9.14 -15.41 -19.76
N GLY A 41 10.07 -14.51 -19.40
CA GLY A 41 10.27 -13.22 -20.05
C GLY A 41 9.42 -12.07 -19.47
N GLY A 42 8.76 -12.30 -18.33
CA GLY A 42 7.99 -11.29 -17.60
C GLY A 42 8.85 -10.28 -16.85
N GLY A 43 8.23 -9.18 -16.44
CA GLY A 43 8.89 -8.13 -15.66
C GLY A 43 9.16 -8.48 -14.19
N ASN A 44 9.78 -7.55 -13.46
CA ASN A 44 10.12 -7.72 -12.03
C ASN A 44 8.93 -7.74 -11.07
N LYS A 45 7.71 -7.50 -11.56
CA LYS A 45 6.48 -7.49 -10.77
C LYS A 45 5.48 -8.44 -11.39
N LEU A 46 5.02 -9.39 -10.60
CA LEU A 46 3.95 -10.29 -10.98
C LEU A 46 2.61 -9.66 -10.59
N SER A 47 1.72 -9.47 -11.56
CA SER A 47 0.36 -9.01 -11.29
C SER A 47 -0.47 -10.14 -10.64
N GLY A 48 -1.47 -9.78 -9.82
CA GLY A 48 -2.34 -10.76 -9.16
C GLY A 48 -3.15 -11.61 -10.13
N SER A 49 -3.56 -11.04 -11.28
CA SER A 49 -4.27 -11.77 -12.33
C SER A 49 -3.35 -12.77 -13.05
N THR A 50 -2.09 -12.41 -13.30
CA THR A 50 -1.10 -13.33 -13.87
C THR A 50 -0.74 -14.45 -12.88
N ALA A 51 -0.62 -14.14 -11.58
CA ALA A 51 -0.38 -15.14 -10.55
C ALA A 51 -1.51 -16.17 -10.47
N LYS A 52 -2.77 -15.71 -10.60
CA LYS A 52 -3.93 -16.60 -10.65
C LYS A 52 -3.87 -17.53 -11.86
N LYS A 53 -3.59 -16.99 -13.06
CA LYS A 53 -3.43 -17.79 -14.28
C LYS A 53 -2.33 -18.84 -14.15
N LEU A 54 -1.16 -18.51 -13.59
CA LEU A 54 -0.07 -19.47 -13.38
C LEU A 54 -0.49 -20.66 -12.51
N ARG A 55 -1.25 -20.41 -11.44
CA ARG A 55 -1.78 -21.46 -10.55
C ARG A 55 -2.84 -22.33 -11.22
N GLU A 56 -3.65 -21.75 -12.09
CA GLU A 56 -4.67 -22.48 -12.87
C GLU A 56 -4.03 -23.32 -13.96
N THR A 57 -2.97 -22.83 -14.61
CA THR A 57 -2.27 -23.57 -15.67
C THR A 57 -1.47 -24.76 -15.15
N VAL A 58 -0.85 -24.63 -13.97
CA VAL A 58 -0.10 -25.72 -13.32
C VAL A 58 -0.64 -25.94 -11.90
N HIS A 59 -1.51 -26.93 -11.77
CA HIS A 59 -2.00 -27.39 -10.47
C HIS A 59 -0.83 -27.83 -9.59
N GLY A 60 -0.78 -27.36 -8.34
CA GLY A 60 0.27 -27.73 -7.40
C GLY A 60 1.59 -26.98 -7.57
N ILE A 61 1.67 -25.94 -8.41
CA ILE A 61 2.89 -25.13 -8.58
C ILE A 61 3.47 -24.63 -7.25
N GLU A 62 2.64 -24.32 -6.25
CA GLU A 62 3.11 -23.86 -4.94
C GLU A 62 3.85 -24.96 -4.16
N ALA A 63 3.47 -26.23 -4.32
CA ALA A 63 4.15 -27.36 -3.70
C ALA A 63 5.54 -27.56 -4.32
N ILE A 64 5.63 -27.50 -5.65
CA ILE A 64 6.90 -27.63 -6.39
C ILE A 64 7.85 -26.47 -6.04
N LEU A 65 7.33 -25.23 -5.98
CA LEU A 65 8.12 -24.08 -5.55
C LEU A 65 8.58 -24.18 -4.10
N ALA A 66 7.76 -24.74 -3.22
CA ALA A 66 8.13 -24.99 -1.83
C ALA A 66 9.21 -26.07 -1.71
N GLU A 67 9.13 -27.13 -2.52
CA GLU A 67 10.13 -28.19 -2.59
C GLU A 67 11.47 -27.68 -3.13
N ASN A 68 11.47 -26.90 -4.22
CA ASN A 68 12.68 -26.28 -4.77
C ASN A 68 13.36 -25.33 -3.76
N LYS A 69 12.55 -24.60 -2.99
CA LYS A 69 13.03 -23.76 -1.88
C LYS A 69 13.61 -24.58 -0.73
N ALA A 70 13.09 -25.78 -0.46
CA ALA A 70 13.59 -26.68 0.58
C ALA A 70 14.82 -27.49 0.14
N GLY A 71 14.92 -27.87 -1.14
CA GLY A 71 16.05 -28.61 -1.71
C GLY A 71 17.36 -27.82 -1.65
N THR A 72 17.31 -26.50 -1.81
CA THR A 72 18.47 -25.60 -1.65
C THR A 72 18.90 -25.36 -0.20
N ALA A 73 18.12 -25.83 0.79
CA ALA A 73 18.45 -25.68 2.22
C ALA A 73 19.24 -26.89 2.80
N LYS A 74 19.53 -27.93 2.00
CA LYS A 74 20.19 -29.15 2.48
C LYS A 74 21.73 -29.12 2.51
N SER A 75 22.40 -28.04 2.09
CA SER A 75 23.87 -27.91 2.15
C SER A 75 24.43 -27.09 3.32
N GLU A 76 23.59 -26.58 4.23
CA GLU A 76 24.06 -25.97 5.49
C GLU A 76 23.29 -26.57 6.68
N ARG A 77 23.68 -27.78 7.09
CA ARG A 77 23.27 -28.35 8.39
C ARG A 77 24.40 -28.14 9.39
N LEU A 78 24.10 -27.37 10.43
CA LEU A 78 24.49 -27.45 11.85
C LEU A 78 24.27 -26.01 12.39
N VAL A 79 23.31 -25.67 13.24
CA VAL A 79 22.82 -26.34 14.45
C VAL A 79 21.35 -25.90 14.68
N VAL A 80 20.48 -26.85 15.07
CA VAL A 80 19.11 -26.59 15.49
C VAL A 80 19.03 -26.67 17.01
N THR A 81 18.46 -25.66 17.67
CA THR A 81 17.30 -25.74 18.61
C THR A 81 17.16 -24.42 19.41
N PRO A 82 16.00 -24.09 20.02
CA PRO A 82 14.62 -24.46 19.69
C PRO A 82 13.68 -23.23 19.51
N LYS A 83 12.51 -23.49 18.91
CA LYS A 83 11.29 -22.66 18.85
C LYS A 83 11.31 -21.32 19.60
N GLU A 84 11.31 -20.23 18.85
CA GLU A 84 10.40 -19.12 19.15
C GLU A 84 9.70 -18.70 17.86
N ASN A 85 8.38 -18.68 17.92
CA ASN A 85 7.45 -18.38 16.86
C ASN A 85 7.50 -16.88 16.54
N ARG A 86 8.65 -16.34 16.15
CA ARG A 86 8.76 -14.99 15.61
C ARG A 86 8.49 -15.07 14.12
N VAL A 87 7.20 -15.05 13.79
CA VAL A 87 6.70 -14.41 12.57
C VAL A 87 7.57 -13.18 12.37
N ARG A 88 8.48 -13.23 11.39
CA ARG A 88 9.19 -12.04 10.92
C ARG A 88 8.10 -11.19 10.28
N LYS A 89 7.37 -10.44 11.12
CA LYS A 89 6.57 -9.30 10.71
C LYS A 89 7.52 -8.53 9.82
N ALA A 90 7.23 -8.49 8.53
CA ALA A 90 7.87 -7.59 7.59
C ALA A 90 8.08 -6.30 8.36
N VAL A 91 9.35 -5.86 8.49
CA VAL A 91 9.72 -4.65 9.24
C VAL A 91 8.79 -3.59 8.69
N LYS A 92 7.74 -3.32 9.48
CA LYS A 92 6.68 -2.38 9.13
C LYS A 92 7.50 -1.12 9.13
N LYS A 93 7.84 -0.60 7.94
CA LYS A 93 8.51 0.71 7.82
C LYS A 93 7.74 1.56 8.79
N THR A 94 8.39 1.94 9.89
CA THR A 94 7.77 2.72 10.93
C THR A 94 7.22 3.90 10.18
N ALA A 95 5.88 4.01 10.15
CA ALA A 95 5.22 5.10 9.46
C ALA A 95 5.94 6.33 9.97
N LYS A 96 6.70 7.01 9.08
CA LYS A 96 7.52 8.15 9.48
C LYS A 96 6.60 9.02 10.30
N SER A 97 6.92 9.18 11.58
CA SER A 97 6.21 10.12 12.43
C SER A 97 6.20 11.42 11.64
N PRO A 98 5.03 12.09 11.53
CA PRO A 98 4.94 13.32 10.75
C PRO A 98 6.14 14.19 11.13
N SER A 99 6.86 14.66 10.10
CA SER A 99 7.90 15.68 10.28
C SER A 99 7.36 16.74 11.21
N LYS A 100 8.19 17.31 12.09
CA LYS A 100 7.80 18.39 13.02
C LYS A 100 7.29 19.59 12.22
N ALA A 101 6.08 19.49 11.71
CA ALA A 101 5.37 20.59 11.11
C ALA A 101 4.98 21.48 12.28
N ASN A 102 5.36 22.75 12.20
CA ASN A 102 4.99 23.78 13.17
C ASN A 102 3.49 24.12 13.05
N ILE A 103 2.62 23.12 13.04
CA ILE A 103 1.18 23.31 13.04
C ILE A 103 0.76 23.28 14.51
N PRO A 104 0.19 24.38 15.04
CA PRO A 104 -0.25 24.44 16.42
C PRO A 104 -1.34 23.42 16.66
N ARG A 105 -1.18 22.63 17.72
CA ARG A 105 -2.15 21.62 18.10
C ARG A 105 -3.36 22.29 18.74
N HIS A 106 -4.56 21.94 18.28
CA HIS A 106 -5.80 22.43 18.86
C HIS A 106 -6.05 21.76 20.23
N SER A 107 -6.46 22.54 21.23
CA SER A 107 -6.67 22.07 22.61
C SER A 107 -7.75 20.98 22.71
N LYS A 108 -8.80 21.09 21.90
CA LYS A 108 -9.91 20.12 21.82
C LYS A 108 -9.65 18.93 20.87
N ASN A 109 -8.44 18.75 20.34
CA ASN A 109 -8.18 17.65 19.41
C ASN A 109 -8.18 16.28 20.16
N PRO A 110 -9.10 15.35 19.83
CA PRO A 110 -9.26 14.10 20.57
C PRO A 110 -8.21 13.03 20.24
N PHE A 111 -7.40 13.23 19.20
CA PHE A 111 -6.38 12.26 18.79
C PHE A 111 -5.05 12.52 19.47
N ARG A 112 -4.31 11.49 19.85
CA ARG A 112 -2.97 11.62 20.47
C ARG A 112 -2.02 12.53 19.68
N ALA A 113 -1.11 13.20 20.40
CA ALA A 113 -0.04 14.00 19.81
C ALA A 113 0.80 13.17 18.82
N GLY A 114 1.20 13.78 17.70
CA GLY A 114 1.96 13.12 16.63
C GLY A 114 1.18 12.09 15.79
N SER A 115 -0.13 11.94 16.00
CA SER A 115 -0.95 11.11 15.11
C SER A 115 -1.26 11.82 13.79
N SER A 116 -1.33 11.06 12.69
CA SER A 116 -1.74 11.56 11.38
C SER A 116 -3.16 12.13 11.39
N TYR A 117 -4.07 11.49 12.14
CA TYR A 117 -5.45 11.96 12.32
C TYR A 117 -5.50 13.28 13.09
N GLY A 118 -4.72 13.39 14.16
CA GLY A 118 -4.60 14.63 14.93
C GLY A 118 -4.09 15.78 14.06
N LEU A 119 -3.06 15.53 13.24
CA LEU A 119 -2.53 16.54 12.32
C LEU A 119 -3.57 17.06 11.31
N LEU A 120 -4.43 16.18 10.77
CA LEU A 120 -5.52 16.60 9.88
C LEU A 120 -6.54 17.48 10.62
N VAL A 121 -6.91 17.10 11.84
CA VAL A 121 -7.82 17.88 12.69
C VAL A 121 -7.22 19.25 13.01
N ASP A 122 -5.93 19.30 13.36
CA ASP A 122 -5.22 20.56 13.67
C ASP A 122 -5.12 21.47 12.43
N LEU A 123 -4.90 20.89 11.24
CA LEU A 123 -4.89 21.63 9.97
C LEU A 123 -6.26 22.24 9.64
N ILE A 124 -7.33 21.47 9.79
CA ILE A 124 -8.69 21.97 9.54
C ILE A 124 -9.06 23.03 10.59
N ALA A 125 -8.71 22.81 11.87
CA ALA A 125 -8.95 23.77 12.94
C ALA A 125 -8.19 25.09 12.73
N SER A 126 -6.94 25.01 12.26
CA SER A 126 -6.10 26.18 11.98
C SER A 126 -6.65 27.06 10.84
N ALA A 127 -7.46 26.48 9.94
CA ALA A 127 -8.13 27.23 8.88
C ALA A 127 -9.33 28.06 9.38
N GLY A 128 -9.83 27.78 10.59
CA GLY A 128 -10.87 28.55 11.26
C GLY A 128 -12.20 28.57 10.50
N SER A 129 -12.87 29.73 10.51
CA SER A 129 -14.17 29.92 9.87
C SER A 129 -14.13 29.85 8.34
N LYS A 130 -12.97 30.13 7.72
CA LYS A 130 -12.79 30.05 6.28
C LYS A 130 -12.84 28.60 5.77
N GLY A 131 -12.46 27.65 6.61
CA GLY A 131 -12.29 26.25 6.22
C GLY A 131 -11.10 26.05 5.28
N ILE A 132 -10.90 24.79 4.90
CA ILE A 132 -9.86 24.40 3.96
C ILE A 132 -10.42 23.48 2.88
N GLY A 133 -10.08 23.77 1.62
CA GLY A 133 -10.43 22.91 0.50
C GLY A 133 -9.75 21.55 0.60
N LYS A 134 -10.45 20.48 0.21
CA LYS A 134 -9.89 19.11 0.23
C LYS A 134 -8.54 18.97 -0.50
N PRO A 135 -8.33 19.55 -1.70
CA PRO A 135 -7.02 19.47 -2.37
C PRO A 135 -5.90 20.15 -1.60
N ASP A 136 -6.18 21.32 -1.02
CA ASP A 136 -5.20 22.09 -0.25
C ASP A 136 -4.88 21.43 1.09
N LEU A 137 -5.90 20.85 1.74
CA LEU A 137 -5.71 20.06 2.96
C LEU A 137 -4.78 18.88 2.71
N ILE A 138 -5.02 18.13 1.62
CA ILE A 138 -4.17 16.99 1.25
C ILE A 138 -2.74 17.46 0.98
N ARG A 139 -2.56 18.56 0.24
CA ARG A 139 -1.24 19.14 -0.03
C ARG A 139 -0.51 19.55 1.26
N ALA A 140 -1.19 20.28 2.14
CA ALA A 140 -0.65 20.72 3.42
C ALA A 140 -0.30 19.54 4.33
N PHE A 141 -1.19 18.54 4.41
CA PHE A 141 -0.99 17.33 5.18
C PHE A 141 0.17 16.47 4.65
N SER A 142 0.27 16.28 3.34
CA SER A 142 1.39 15.54 2.72
C SER A 142 2.73 16.21 3.00
N LYS A 143 2.78 17.55 2.90
CA LYS A 143 3.99 18.34 3.24
C LYS A 143 4.37 18.20 4.71
N ALA A 144 3.39 18.25 5.62
CA ALA A 144 3.60 18.17 7.06
C ALA A 144 3.96 16.74 7.53
N SER A 145 3.27 15.73 6.99
CA SER A 145 3.43 14.35 7.42
C SER A 145 4.54 13.58 6.69
N GLY A 146 4.95 14.06 5.51
CA GLY A 146 5.87 13.35 4.62
C GLY A 146 5.24 12.13 3.94
N LYS A 147 3.92 11.99 4.00
CA LYS A 147 3.17 10.95 3.28
C LYS A 147 2.87 11.40 1.84
N ASP A 148 2.78 10.43 0.94
CA ASP A 148 2.24 10.68 -0.40
C ASP A 148 0.72 10.89 -0.35
N GLU A 149 0.20 11.43 -1.45
CA GLU A 149 -1.19 11.78 -1.62
C GLU A 149 -2.15 10.59 -1.44
N THR A 150 -1.78 9.39 -1.89
CA THR A 150 -2.64 8.21 -1.75
C THR A 150 -2.85 7.86 -0.29
N HIS A 151 -1.78 7.85 0.52
CA HIS A 151 -1.91 7.59 1.95
C HIS A 151 -2.60 8.72 2.71
N ALA A 152 -2.39 9.98 2.29
CA ALA A 152 -3.12 11.13 2.83
C ALA A 152 -4.63 11.01 2.62
N ARG A 153 -5.09 10.52 1.46
CA ARG A 153 -6.51 10.29 1.17
C ARG A 153 -7.13 9.22 2.08
N TYR A 154 -6.39 8.15 2.42
CA TYR A 154 -6.88 7.15 3.36
C TYR A 154 -7.05 7.71 4.78
N ASP A 155 -6.09 8.51 5.25
CA ASP A 155 -6.20 9.15 6.56
C ASP A 155 -7.35 10.16 6.59
N LEU A 156 -7.51 10.94 5.51
CA LEU A 156 -8.60 11.89 5.37
C LEU A 156 -9.96 11.20 5.39
N ALA A 157 -10.12 10.05 4.75
CA ALA A 157 -11.38 9.31 4.77
C ALA A 157 -11.85 8.94 6.20
N VAL A 158 -10.90 8.68 7.12
CA VAL A 158 -11.22 8.43 8.53
C VAL A 158 -11.79 9.69 9.19
N ILE A 159 -11.17 10.85 9.01
CA ILE A 159 -11.65 12.11 9.60
C ILE A 159 -12.97 12.53 8.95
N LEU A 160 -13.08 12.38 7.64
CA LEU A 160 -14.30 12.66 6.88
C LEU A 160 -15.50 11.89 7.42
N SER A 161 -15.32 10.68 7.97
CA SER A 161 -16.43 9.92 8.58
C SER A 161 -17.04 10.57 9.84
N ALA A 162 -16.43 11.62 10.40
CA ALA A 162 -17.02 12.46 11.45
C ALA A 162 -17.90 13.59 10.90
N SER A 163 -18.27 13.56 9.62
CA SER A 163 -19.22 14.52 9.05
C SER A 163 -20.58 14.38 9.70
N THR A 164 -21.30 15.51 9.84
CA THR A 164 -22.72 15.51 10.21
C THR A 164 -23.58 14.65 9.27
N ASP A 165 -23.20 14.58 8.00
CA ASP A 165 -23.97 13.91 6.94
C ASP A 165 -23.53 12.45 6.73
N SER A 166 -22.61 11.92 7.55
CA SER A 166 -22.12 10.55 7.40
C SER A 166 -23.00 9.57 8.17
N GLU A 167 -23.63 8.63 7.45
CA GLU A 167 -24.43 7.55 8.06
C GLU A 167 -23.62 6.64 8.99
N ARG A 168 -22.31 6.51 8.72
CA ARG A 168 -21.43 5.62 9.48
C ARG A 168 -20.09 6.25 9.76
N LYS A 169 -19.72 6.26 11.03
CA LYS A 169 -18.40 6.69 11.51
C LYS A 169 -17.38 5.56 11.39
N HIS A 170 -16.19 5.87 10.90
CA HIS A 170 -15.10 4.91 10.82
C HIS A 170 -14.61 4.55 12.22
N ARG A 171 -14.32 3.26 12.49
CA ARG A 171 -13.91 2.75 13.82
C ARG A 171 -12.71 3.45 14.46
N SER A 172 -11.83 4.01 13.64
CA SER A 172 -10.62 4.73 14.10
C SER A 172 -10.87 6.21 14.37
N CYS A 173 -12.04 6.73 14.02
CA CYS A 173 -12.40 8.12 14.24
C CYS A 173 -12.86 8.32 15.68
N ARG A 174 -12.37 9.36 16.35
CA ARG A 174 -12.71 9.69 17.74
C ARG A 174 -13.91 10.62 17.80
N ASP A 175 -14.63 10.60 18.93
CA ASP A 175 -15.69 11.56 19.24
C ASP A 175 -15.10 12.89 19.77
N GLY A 176 -15.94 13.91 19.94
CA GLY A 176 -15.54 15.25 20.40
C GLY A 176 -15.38 16.31 19.29
N PHE A 177 -15.73 15.95 18.04
CA PHE A 177 -15.80 16.90 16.94
C PHE A 177 -16.71 16.37 15.82
N ALA A 178 -17.22 17.31 15.02
CA ALA A 178 -17.90 17.05 13.76
C ALA A 178 -17.25 17.87 12.63
N LEU A 179 -17.21 17.29 11.42
CA LEU A 179 -16.87 18.04 10.22
C LEU A 179 -18.13 18.61 9.58
N ILE A 180 -18.05 19.90 9.24
CA ILE A 180 -19.04 20.61 8.43
C ILE A 180 -18.49 20.67 7.02
N ARG A 181 -19.27 20.19 6.04
CA ARG A 181 -18.87 20.18 4.63
C ARG A 181 -19.73 21.14 3.85
N GLU A 182 -19.07 22.07 3.16
CA GLU A 182 -19.71 23.02 2.25
C GLU A 182 -19.05 22.81 0.88
N GLY A 183 -19.57 21.86 0.10
CA GLY A 183 -18.92 21.40 -1.13
C GLY A 183 -17.55 20.77 -0.87
N ASP A 184 -16.51 21.33 -1.46
CA ASP A 184 -15.11 20.89 -1.26
C ASP A 184 -14.43 21.51 -0.04
N ASN A 185 -15.11 22.42 0.66
CA ASN A 185 -14.57 23.12 1.80
C ASN A 185 -14.90 22.40 3.12
N LEU A 186 -13.87 22.19 3.94
CA LEU A 186 -13.96 21.46 5.20
C LEU A 186 -13.76 22.40 6.38
N ARG A 187 -14.71 22.36 7.32
CA ARG A 187 -14.65 23.05 8.60
C ARG A 187 -14.83 22.06 9.72
N ILE A 188 -14.34 22.41 10.90
CA ILE A 188 -14.46 21.58 12.09
C ILE A 188 -15.24 22.34 13.17
N LYS A 189 -16.17 21.63 13.80
CA LYS A 189 -16.84 22.05 15.02
C LYS A 189 -16.43 21.07 16.11
N PHE A 190 -15.84 21.58 17.19
CA PHE A 190 -15.57 20.76 18.36
C PHE A 190 -16.78 20.81 19.30
N ASP A 191 -17.02 19.69 19.97
CA ASP A 191 -18.03 19.60 21.03
C ASP A 191 -17.61 20.40 22.28
#